data_AF-A0A1I4L672-F1
#
_entry.id   AF-A0A1I4L672-F1
#
_cell.length_a   1.000
_cell.length_b   1.000
_cell.length_c   1.000
_cell.angle_alpha   90.00
_cell.angle_beta   90.00
_cell.angle_gamma   90.00
#
_symmetry.space_group_name_H-M   'P 1'
#
loop_
_entity.id
_entity.type
_entity.pdbx_description
1 polymer ?
#
loop_
_entity_poly.entity_id
_entity_poly.type
_entity_poly.pdbx_seq_one_letter_code
_entity_poly.pdbx_strand_id
1 'polypeptide(L)'
;MNRKMITAVVVAAIVMSTVQVYASAGPIKITGSTKTGYERTEDNEYKSKSEIKVYMTSELDDKTTVGLDLKFKNSNNNTANSESNSITLYDVWVESKLRDTMALRLGSQPIEIGKGLWMSANGVTGAMLSAKLNKSNSIRVFAGRDQQEDTVYDAKSRTKINFTSEIQYLAWDNAFEKGVGGIYFGKQDKDNYAAVHGKYQFSPRTTISSEYINNSQQDKSLCSRSRKWQYKKGWRF
;
A
#
# COMPACT_ATOMS: atom_id res chain seq x y z
N MET A 1 9.13 -6.88 -29.25
CA MET A 1 9.80 -6.61 -27.94
C MET A 1 10.80 -5.47 -28.15
N ASN A 2 10.54 -4.28 -27.62
CA ASN A 2 11.35 -3.10 -27.96
C ASN A 2 12.64 -3.07 -27.13
N ARG A 3 13.79 -3.32 -27.78
CA ARG A 3 15.13 -3.41 -27.14
C ARG A 3 15.44 -2.21 -26.24
N LYS A 4 14.89 -1.04 -26.57
CA LYS A 4 15.05 0.21 -25.81
C LYS A 4 14.51 0.14 -24.38
N MET A 5 13.42 -0.61 -24.11
CA MET A 5 12.87 -0.74 -22.76
C MET A 5 13.76 -1.60 -21.85
N ILE A 6 14.31 -2.69 -22.37
CA ILE A 6 15.21 -3.57 -21.60
C ILE A 6 16.48 -2.80 -21.23
N THR A 7 17.02 -2.02 -22.17
CA THR A 7 18.18 -1.15 -21.91
C THR A 7 17.87 -0.09 -20.86
N ALA A 8 16.70 0.55 -20.88
CA ALA A 8 16.32 1.54 -19.86
C ALA A 8 16.18 0.93 -18.46
N VAL A 9 15.60 -0.27 -18.34
CA VAL A 9 15.49 -1.00 -17.07
C VAL A 9 16.87 -1.37 -16.52
N VAL A 10 17.75 -1.88 -17.39
CA VAL A 10 19.12 -2.26 -17.00
C VAL A 10 19.95 -1.03 -16.63
N VAL A 11 19.83 0.07 -17.37
CA VAL A 11 20.53 1.33 -17.07
C VAL A 11 20.02 1.97 -15.79
N ALA A 12 18.71 1.97 -15.53
CA ALA A 12 18.16 2.49 -14.27
C ALA A 12 18.66 1.66 -13.06
N ALA A 13 18.72 0.33 -13.19
CA ALA A 13 19.27 -0.54 -12.15
C ALA A 13 20.78 -0.30 -11.92
N ILE A 14 21.56 -0.08 -13.00
CA ILE A 14 23.01 0.16 -12.92
C ILE A 14 23.33 1.55 -12.37
N VAL A 15 22.67 2.61 -12.84
CA VAL A 15 22.95 4.00 -12.42
C VAL A 15 22.59 4.21 -10.95
N MET A 16 21.56 3.53 -10.43
CA MET A 16 21.23 3.57 -9.00
C MET A 16 22.19 2.74 -8.13
N SER A 17 22.89 1.75 -8.69
CA SER A 17 23.91 0.97 -7.97
C SER A 17 25.25 1.71 -7.80
N THR A 18 25.44 2.84 -8.50
CA THR A 18 26.71 3.61 -8.49
C THR A 18 26.66 4.88 -7.64
N VAL A 19 25.54 5.19 -6.97
CA VAL A 19 25.51 6.34 -6.04
C VAL A 19 26.23 5.95 -4.75
N GLN A 20 27.52 6.26 -4.70
CA GLN A 20 28.28 6.21 -3.45
C GLN A 20 27.73 7.28 -2.50
N VAL A 21 26.98 6.87 -1.48
CA VAL A 21 26.58 7.76 -0.38
C VAL A 21 27.60 7.62 0.74
N TYR A 22 28.20 8.75 1.09
CA TYR A 22 29.30 8.90 2.03
C TYR A 22 28.99 8.34 3.43
N ALA A 23 29.90 7.48 3.91
CA ALA A 23 30.38 7.29 5.28
C ALA A 23 29.47 7.68 6.47
N SER A 24 28.32 7.02 6.64
CA SER A 24 27.76 6.66 7.98
C SER A 24 26.50 5.78 7.87
N ALA A 25 25.79 5.86 6.74
CA ALA A 25 24.62 5.03 6.47
C ALA A 25 25.04 3.63 5.95
N GLY A 26 24.34 2.61 6.41
CA GLY A 26 24.43 1.24 5.91
C GLY A 26 24.10 1.13 4.41
N PRO A 27 24.34 -0.04 3.80
CA PRO A 27 24.14 -0.23 2.37
C PRO A 27 22.68 -0.01 1.97
N ILE A 28 22.46 0.75 0.89
CA ILE A 28 21.14 0.91 0.28
C ILE A 28 20.76 -0.42 -0.38
N LYS A 29 19.67 -1.03 0.09
CA LYS A 29 19.06 -2.22 -0.51
C LYS A 29 18.02 -1.74 -1.52
N ILE A 30 18.19 -2.15 -2.78
CA ILE A 30 17.27 -1.81 -3.87
C ILE A 30 16.64 -3.11 -4.36
N THR A 31 15.31 -3.15 -4.40
CA THR A 31 14.55 -4.22 -5.03
C THR A 31 13.64 -3.63 -6.08
N GLY A 32 13.50 -4.33 -7.21
CA GLY A 32 12.68 -3.87 -8.32
C GLY A 32 11.74 -4.96 -8.79
N SER A 33 10.58 -4.58 -9.30
CA SER A 33 9.73 -5.47 -10.06
C SER A 33 9.27 -4.78 -11.33
N THR A 34 9.11 -5.56 -12.39
CA THR A 34 8.57 -5.08 -13.66
C THR A 34 7.34 -5.90 -14.00
N LYS A 35 6.34 -5.24 -14.58
CA LYS A 35 5.09 -5.86 -15.02
C LYS A 35 4.73 -5.28 -16.38
N THR A 36 4.53 -6.13 -17.36
CA THR A 36 4.09 -5.74 -18.70
C THR A 36 2.81 -6.47 -19.04
N GLY A 37 1.90 -5.79 -19.71
CA GLY A 37 0.59 -6.34 -20.07
C GLY A 37 0.06 -5.73 -21.35
N TYR A 38 -0.78 -6.51 -22.03
CA TYR A 38 -1.51 -6.10 -23.22
C TYR A 38 -3.00 -6.27 -22.95
N GLU A 39 -3.77 -5.23 -23.23
CA GLU A 39 -5.21 -5.20 -23.03
C GLU A 39 -5.90 -4.87 -24.35
N ARG A 40 -6.93 -5.64 -24.68
CA ARG A 40 -7.88 -5.30 -25.74
C ARG A 40 -9.08 -4.65 -25.07
N THR A 41 -9.36 -3.40 -25.39
CA THR A 41 -10.55 -2.71 -24.87
C THR A 41 -11.81 -3.17 -25.60
N GLU A 42 -12.98 -2.86 -25.04
CA GLU A 42 -14.30 -3.12 -25.65
C GLU A 42 -14.40 -2.47 -27.05
N ASP A 43 -13.69 -1.35 -27.27
CA ASP A 43 -13.60 -0.64 -28.54
C ASP A 43 -12.58 -1.24 -29.53
N ASN A 44 -12.09 -2.47 -29.30
CA ASN A 44 -11.04 -3.14 -30.08
C ASN A 44 -9.68 -2.40 -30.13
N GLU A 45 -9.42 -1.48 -29.20
CA GLU A 45 -8.11 -0.83 -29.10
C GLU A 45 -7.10 -1.75 -28.40
N TYR A 46 -5.86 -1.77 -28.89
CA TYR A 46 -4.75 -2.47 -28.24
C TYR A 46 -3.97 -1.49 -27.37
N LYS A 47 -4.03 -1.69 -26.06
CA LYS A 47 -3.27 -0.91 -25.06
C LYS A 47 -2.15 -1.76 -24.50
N SER A 48 -0.92 -1.28 -24.62
CA SER A 48 0.22 -1.87 -23.91
C SER A 48 0.50 -1.06 -22.65
N LYS A 49 0.72 -1.74 -21.53
CA LYS A 49 1.02 -1.13 -20.24
C LYS A 49 2.28 -1.78 -19.68
N SER A 50 3.23 -0.94 -19.29
CA SER A 50 4.44 -1.33 -18.59
C SER A 50 4.49 -0.61 -17.26
N GLU A 51 4.79 -1.35 -16.19
CA GLU A 51 4.96 -0.85 -14.84
C GLU A 51 6.32 -1.30 -14.32
N ILE A 52 7.08 -0.38 -13.74
CA ILE A 52 8.31 -0.65 -13.00
C ILE A 52 8.07 -0.14 -11.60
N LYS A 53 8.25 -0.99 -10.59
CA LYS A 53 8.31 -0.58 -9.19
C LYS A 53 9.72 -0.71 -8.68
N VAL A 54 10.17 0.29 -7.94
CA VAL A 54 11.49 0.34 -7.31
C VAL A 54 11.28 0.62 -5.83
N TYR A 55 11.67 -0.32 -5.00
CA TYR A 55 11.65 -0.21 -3.55
C TYR A 55 13.08 -0.12 -3.04
N MET A 56 13.37 0.96 -2.31
CA MET A 56 14.69 1.27 -1.77
C MET A 56 14.59 1.38 -0.26
N THR A 57 15.52 0.76 0.47
CA THR A 57 15.66 0.90 1.92
C THR A 57 17.09 1.11 2.31
N SER A 58 17.34 1.91 3.34
CA SER A 58 18.67 2.12 3.90
C SER A 58 18.60 2.11 5.42
N GLU A 59 19.53 1.41 6.06
CA GLU A 59 19.73 1.46 7.51
C GLU A 59 20.65 2.66 7.79
N LEU A 60 20.14 3.72 8.43
CA LEU A 60 20.95 4.91 8.75
C LEU A 60 21.86 4.67 9.95
N ASP A 61 21.40 3.85 10.90
CA ASP A 61 22.11 3.43 12.11
C ASP A 61 21.54 2.09 12.62
N ASP A 62 21.90 1.68 13.84
CA ASP A 62 21.46 0.41 14.47
C ASP A 62 19.96 0.36 14.80
N LYS A 63 19.27 1.50 14.73
CA LYS A 63 17.87 1.65 15.13
C LYS A 63 17.01 2.23 14.02
N THR A 64 17.56 2.89 13.03
CA THR A 64 16.80 3.72 12.09
C THR A 64 16.93 3.17 10.68
N THR A 65 15.79 2.91 10.05
CA THR A 65 15.69 2.51 8.65
C THR A 65 14.81 3.50 7.92
N VAL A 66 15.22 3.91 6.72
CA VAL A 66 14.37 4.68 5.80
C VAL A 66 13.99 3.81 4.62
N GLY A 67 12.79 4.05 4.08
CA GLY A 67 12.31 3.34 2.91
C GLY A 67 11.52 4.23 1.96
N LEU A 68 11.56 3.87 0.69
CA LEU A 68 10.90 4.56 -0.40
C LEU A 68 10.43 3.57 -1.47
N ASP A 69 9.19 3.73 -1.95
CA ASP A 69 8.60 2.97 -3.06
C ASP A 69 8.19 3.92 -4.20
N LEU A 70 8.82 3.76 -5.35
CA LEU A 70 8.54 4.47 -6.59
C LEU A 70 7.90 3.54 -7.62
N LYS A 71 6.89 4.04 -8.32
CA LYS A 71 6.27 3.35 -9.44
C LYS A 71 6.27 4.21 -10.69
N PHE A 72 6.82 3.64 -11.75
CA PHE A 72 6.81 4.19 -13.10
C PHE A 72 5.79 3.40 -13.89
N LYS A 73 4.85 4.09 -14.54
CA LYS A 73 3.92 3.47 -15.48
C LYS A 73 4.06 4.14 -16.84
N ASN A 74 4.12 3.31 -17.86
CA ASN A 74 4.00 3.70 -19.25
C ASN A 74 2.78 2.99 -19.83
N SER A 75 1.94 3.71 -20.56
CA SER A 75 0.84 3.15 -21.32
C SER A 75 0.89 3.70 -22.73
N ASN A 76 0.77 2.84 -23.72
CA ASN A 76 0.67 3.23 -25.12
C ASN A 76 -0.66 2.73 -25.70
N ASN A 77 -1.41 3.63 -26.33
CA ASN A 77 -2.58 3.30 -27.14
C ASN A 77 -2.19 3.33 -28.62
N ASN A 78 -2.08 2.15 -29.24
CA ASN A 78 -1.65 2.01 -30.63
C ASN A 78 -2.64 2.62 -31.64
N THR A 79 -3.91 2.79 -31.26
CA THR A 79 -4.96 3.32 -32.14
C THR A 79 -4.99 4.84 -32.15
N ALA A 80 -4.64 5.47 -31.02
CA ALA A 80 -4.70 6.92 -30.83
C ALA A 80 -3.33 7.61 -30.92
N ASN A 81 -2.25 6.88 -31.21
CA ASN A 81 -0.86 7.38 -31.18
C ASN A 81 -0.53 8.18 -29.90
N SER A 82 -1.09 7.78 -28.76
CA SER A 82 -0.95 8.49 -27.50
C SER A 82 -0.11 7.68 -26.52
N GLU A 83 1.00 8.26 -26.06
CA GLU A 83 1.81 7.72 -24.98
C GLU A 83 1.51 8.48 -23.68
N SER A 84 1.26 7.74 -22.61
CA SER A 84 1.09 8.29 -21.26
C SER A 84 2.16 7.72 -20.35
N ASN A 85 2.94 8.61 -19.74
CA ASN A 85 3.95 8.28 -18.75
C ASN A 85 3.53 8.91 -17.41
N SER A 86 3.58 8.12 -16.34
CA SER A 86 3.33 8.61 -14.99
C SER A 86 4.37 8.05 -14.03
N ILE A 87 4.89 8.91 -13.16
CA ILE A 87 5.73 8.53 -12.04
C ILE A 87 4.93 8.80 -10.77
N THR A 88 4.87 7.83 -9.88
CA THR A 88 4.12 7.92 -8.61
C THR A 88 5.03 7.48 -7.49
N LEU A 89 5.22 8.37 -6.51
CA LEU A 89 5.80 8.04 -5.23
C LEU A 89 4.70 7.43 -4.36
N TYR A 90 4.78 6.14 -4.08
CA TYR A 90 3.76 5.42 -3.31
C TYR A 90 4.02 5.56 -1.82
N ASP A 91 5.23 5.22 -1.39
CA ASP A 91 5.57 5.15 0.03
C ASP A 91 6.90 5.85 0.27
N VAL A 92 6.97 6.60 1.37
CA VAL A 92 8.19 7.19 1.93
C VAL A 92 8.02 7.19 3.42
N TRP A 93 8.90 6.48 4.12
CA TRP A 93 8.79 6.31 5.55
C TRP A 93 10.16 6.23 6.22
N VAL A 94 10.15 6.52 7.51
CA VAL A 94 11.25 6.27 8.44
C VAL A 94 10.73 5.35 9.53
N GLU A 95 11.50 4.34 9.89
CA GLU A 95 11.23 3.42 10.97
C GLU A 95 12.36 3.51 11.98
N SER A 96 12.01 3.71 13.25
CA SER A 96 12.94 3.70 14.37
C SER A 96 12.58 2.57 15.32
N LYS A 97 13.53 1.68 15.56
CA LYS A 97 13.52 0.65 16.59
C LYS A 97 13.65 1.32 17.96
N LEU A 98 12.55 1.32 18.72
CA LEU A 98 12.51 1.89 20.06
C LEU A 98 13.11 0.93 21.09
N ARG A 99 12.87 -0.37 20.92
CA ARG A 99 13.36 -1.49 21.74
C ARG A 99 13.48 -2.75 20.87
N ASP A 100 14.05 -3.83 21.40
CA ASP A 100 14.22 -5.09 20.65
C ASP A 100 12.94 -5.66 20.06
N THR A 101 11.81 -5.39 20.70
CA THR A 101 10.51 -5.85 20.27
C THR A 101 9.63 -4.76 19.69
N MET A 102 10.05 -3.48 19.69
CA MET A 102 9.20 -2.33 19.35
C MET A 102 9.80 -1.44 18.27
N ALA A 103 8.99 -1.08 17.28
CA ALA A 103 9.39 -0.16 16.22
C ALA A 103 8.28 0.87 15.94
N LEU A 104 8.66 2.12 15.75
CA LEU A 104 7.81 3.22 15.32
C LEU A 104 8.13 3.56 13.87
N ARG A 105 7.14 3.51 12.99
CA ARG A 105 7.25 3.92 11.58
C ARG A 105 6.40 5.16 11.31
N LEU A 106 6.99 6.17 10.70
CA LEU A 106 6.33 7.43 10.33
C LEU A 106 6.44 7.63 8.81
N GLY A 107 5.36 8.10 8.18
CA GLY A 107 5.35 8.49 6.77
C GLY A 107 4.26 7.80 5.95
N SER A 108 4.40 7.85 4.62
CA SER A 108 3.55 7.12 3.68
C SER A 108 3.98 5.66 3.65
N GLN A 109 3.03 4.76 3.92
CA GLN A 109 3.28 3.34 4.07
C GLN A 109 2.06 2.53 3.65
N PRO A 110 2.24 1.26 3.24
CA PRO A 110 1.12 0.35 3.08
C PRO A 110 0.63 -0.15 4.44
N ILE A 111 -0.68 -0.28 4.61
CA ILE A 111 -1.29 -1.09 5.67
C ILE A 111 -1.76 -2.39 5.04
N GLU A 112 -1.32 -3.50 5.63
CA GLU A 112 -1.83 -4.83 5.31
C GLU A 112 -2.22 -5.55 6.61
N ILE A 113 -3.52 -5.60 6.87
CA ILE A 113 -4.14 -6.48 7.87
C ILE A 113 -5.10 -7.39 7.12
N GLY A 114 -4.69 -8.64 6.93
CA GLY A 114 -5.39 -9.59 6.06
C GLY A 114 -5.20 -9.26 4.57
N LYS A 115 -4.67 -10.21 3.79
CA LYS A 115 -4.57 -10.05 2.33
C LYS A 115 -5.97 -10.07 1.72
N GLY A 116 -6.48 -8.90 1.34
CA GLY A 116 -7.62 -8.82 0.42
C GLY A 116 -8.69 -7.77 0.73
N LEU A 117 -8.73 -7.18 1.93
CA LEU A 117 -9.98 -6.59 2.46
C LEU A 117 -9.78 -5.21 3.12
N TRP A 118 -10.62 -4.80 4.09
CA TRP A 118 -10.86 -3.40 4.53
C TRP A 118 -9.59 -2.63 4.92
N MET A 119 -8.59 -3.31 5.46
CA MET A 119 -7.30 -2.73 5.82
C MET A 119 -6.14 -3.20 4.94
N SER A 120 -6.41 -3.26 3.64
CA SER A 120 -5.39 -3.35 2.59
C SER A 120 -5.38 -2.02 1.84
N ALA A 121 -4.68 -1.04 2.39
CA ALA A 121 -4.53 0.29 1.80
C ALA A 121 -3.06 0.54 1.45
N ASN A 122 -2.80 1.05 0.25
CA ASN A 122 -1.46 1.47 -0.17
C ASN A 122 -1.38 2.99 -0.09
N GLY A 123 -0.23 3.52 0.35
CA GLY A 123 -0.02 4.96 0.44
C GLY A 123 -0.88 5.62 1.51
N VAL A 124 -1.05 5.02 2.69
CA VAL A 124 -1.60 5.77 3.82
C VAL A 124 -0.48 6.56 4.50
N THR A 125 -0.75 7.78 4.93
CA THR A 125 0.25 8.60 5.63
C THR A 125 -0.07 8.64 7.12
N GLY A 126 0.86 8.22 7.96
CA GLY A 126 0.62 8.22 9.41
C GLY A 126 1.77 7.70 10.24
N ALA A 127 1.46 7.43 11.50
CA ALA A 127 2.35 6.82 12.47
C ALA A 127 1.88 5.39 12.79
N MET A 128 2.79 4.42 12.73
CA MET A 128 2.56 3.03 13.09
C MET A 128 3.50 2.63 14.23
N LEU A 129 2.96 2.16 15.34
CA LEU A 129 3.72 1.49 16.39
C LEU A 129 3.50 -0.01 16.27
N SER A 130 4.57 -0.79 16.20
CA SER A 130 4.52 -2.25 16.20
C SER A 130 5.28 -2.80 17.39
N ALA A 131 4.76 -3.84 18.04
CA ALA A 131 5.43 -4.51 19.14
C ALA A 131 5.24 -6.03 19.10
N LYS A 132 6.32 -6.80 19.25
CA LYS A 132 6.29 -8.25 19.48
C LYS A 132 6.16 -8.52 20.98
N LEU A 133 5.03 -9.06 21.41
CA LEU A 133 4.78 -9.40 22.81
C LEU A 133 5.52 -10.67 23.22
N ASN A 134 5.61 -11.64 22.30
CA ASN A 134 6.41 -12.86 22.44
C ASN A 134 6.70 -13.44 21.04
N LYS A 135 7.20 -14.69 20.96
CA LYS A 135 7.53 -15.34 19.68
C LYS A 135 6.33 -15.48 18.72
N SER A 136 5.12 -15.60 19.26
CA SER A 136 3.91 -15.81 18.48
C SER A 136 3.02 -14.56 18.40
N ASN A 137 3.07 -13.66 19.37
CA ASN A 137 2.09 -12.57 19.49
C ASN A 137 2.72 -11.22 19.12
N SER A 138 2.01 -10.45 18.31
CA SER A 138 2.37 -9.06 17.98
C SER A 138 1.17 -8.14 17.98
N ILE A 139 1.38 -6.90 18.40
CA ILE A 139 0.40 -5.83 18.38
C ILE A 139 0.85 -4.74 17.41
N ARG A 140 -0.09 -4.13 16.71
CA ARG A 140 0.15 -2.99 15.82
C ARG A 140 -0.90 -1.92 16.09
N VAL A 141 -0.44 -0.69 16.22
CA VAL A 141 -1.29 0.50 16.34
C VAL A 141 -0.93 1.44 15.21
N PHE A 142 -1.92 2.06 14.60
CA PHE A 142 -1.70 3.09 13.60
C PHE A 142 -2.69 4.24 13.79
N ALA A 143 -2.23 5.44 13.46
CA ALA A 143 -3.08 6.60 13.29
C ALA A 143 -2.54 7.42 12.11
N GLY A 144 -3.43 7.79 11.19
CA GLY A 144 -3.04 8.47 9.96
C GLY A 144 -4.24 8.79 9.08
N ARG A 145 -3.96 8.99 7.79
CA ARG A 145 -4.94 9.32 6.77
C ARG A 145 -4.71 8.54 5.49
N ASP A 146 -5.79 8.22 4.78
CA ASP A 146 -5.69 7.73 3.41
C ASP A 146 -5.20 8.84 2.47
N GLN A 147 -4.52 8.49 1.38
CA GLN A 147 -4.18 9.39 0.28
C GLN A 147 -5.28 9.47 -0.80
N GLN A 148 -6.34 8.67 -0.70
CA GLN A 148 -7.49 8.86 -1.59
C GLN A 148 -8.16 10.22 -1.35
N GLU A 149 -8.17 11.05 -2.39
CA GLU A 149 -8.93 12.29 -2.42
C GLU A 149 -10.42 11.97 -2.59
N ASP A 150 -11.20 12.06 -1.50
CA ASP A 150 -12.64 12.11 -1.62
C ASP A 150 -13.04 13.47 -2.16
N THR A 151 -13.56 13.45 -3.39
CA THR A 151 -14.09 14.64 -4.05
C THR A 151 -15.52 14.87 -3.60
N VAL A 152 -15.73 15.84 -2.70
CA VAL A 152 -17.08 16.30 -2.36
C VAL A 152 -17.36 17.59 -3.12
N TYR A 153 -18.45 17.60 -3.88
CA TYR A 153 -18.93 18.80 -4.55
C TYR A 153 -19.78 19.61 -3.57
N ASP A 154 -19.27 20.75 -3.11
CA ASP A 154 -20.08 21.69 -2.34
C ASP A 154 -20.98 22.47 -3.32
N ALA A 155 -22.28 22.14 -3.28
CA ALA A 155 -23.29 22.76 -4.13
C ALA A 155 -23.44 24.28 -3.88
N LYS A 156 -23.00 24.81 -2.73
CA LYS A 156 -23.10 26.24 -2.40
C LYS A 156 -21.90 27.03 -2.87
N SER A 157 -20.69 26.49 -2.78
CA SER A 157 -19.45 27.21 -3.14
C SER A 157 -18.94 26.89 -4.54
N ARG A 158 -19.48 25.87 -5.22
CA ARG A 158 -18.94 25.31 -6.48
C ARG A 158 -17.44 24.95 -6.41
N THR A 159 -16.89 24.85 -5.21
CA THR A 159 -15.49 24.47 -4.99
C THR A 159 -15.41 22.99 -4.68
N LYS A 160 -14.44 22.34 -5.33
CA LYS A 160 -14.08 20.96 -5.05
C LYS A 160 -13.29 20.95 -3.74
N ILE A 161 -13.85 20.33 -2.70
CA ILE A 161 -13.10 20.12 -1.45
C ILE A 161 -12.63 18.67 -1.44
N ASN A 162 -11.31 18.50 -1.43
CA ASN A 162 -10.67 17.21 -1.29
C ASN A 162 -10.50 16.93 0.21
N PHE A 163 -11.12 15.87 0.69
CA PHE A 163 -10.86 15.37 2.05
C PHE A 163 -10.15 14.03 1.97
N THR A 164 -9.25 13.81 2.92
CA THR A 164 -8.64 12.51 3.20
C THR A 164 -9.28 11.92 4.45
N SER A 165 -9.65 10.65 4.40
CA SER A 165 -10.25 9.96 5.55
C SER A 165 -9.21 9.72 6.65
N GLU A 166 -9.57 10.01 7.89
CA GLU A 166 -8.79 9.61 9.05
C GLU A 166 -8.92 8.11 9.26
N ILE A 167 -7.79 7.43 9.47
CA ILE A 167 -7.72 5.99 9.72
C ILE A 167 -6.95 5.78 11.02
N GLN A 168 -7.56 5.03 11.94
CA GLN A 168 -6.89 4.55 13.14
C GLN A 168 -7.16 3.05 13.30
N TYR A 169 -6.20 2.32 13.84
CA TYR A 169 -6.46 0.93 14.22
C TYR A 169 -5.57 0.44 15.34
N LEU A 170 -6.06 -0.61 16.00
CA LEU A 170 -5.35 -1.48 16.92
C LEU A 170 -5.56 -2.92 16.43
N ALA A 171 -4.47 -3.64 16.17
CA ALA A 171 -4.50 -5.02 15.74
C ALA A 171 -3.65 -5.89 16.66
N TRP A 172 -4.14 -7.09 16.95
CA TRP A 172 -3.41 -8.13 17.65
C TRP A 172 -3.38 -9.38 16.77
N ASP A 173 -2.17 -9.81 16.43
CA ASP A 173 -1.87 -10.96 15.60
C ASP A 173 -1.22 -12.07 16.46
N ASN A 174 -1.64 -13.31 16.23
CA ASN A 174 -1.01 -14.52 16.72
C ASN A 174 -0.50 -15.37 15.54
N ALA A 175 0.78 -15.66 15.53
CA ALA A 175 1.46 -16.52 14.58
C ALA A 175 1.40 -17.98 15.04
N PHE A 176 0.92 -18.82 14.14
CA PHE A 176 0.90 -20.27 14.21
C PHE A 176 1.95 -20.83 13.25
N GLU A 177 2.31 -22.11 13.41
CA GLU A 177 3.28 -22.78 12.53
C GLU A 177 2.97 -22.62 11.03
N LYS A 178 1.69 -22.70 10.67
CA LYS A 178 1.21 -22.63 9.28
C LYS A 178 0.37 -21.39 8.98
N GLY A 179 0.42 -20.36 9.81
CA GLY A 179 -0.50 -19.24 9.60
C GLY A 179 -0.43 -18.11 10.61
N VAL A 180 -1.36 -17.18 10.46
CA VAL A 180 -1.58 -16.06 11.39
C VAL A 180 -3.08 -15.90 11.57
N GLY A 181 -3.52 -15.69 12.79
CA GLY A 181 -4.88 -15.29 13.12
C GLY A 181 -4.86 -14.08 14.04
N GLY A 182 -5.82 -13.19 13.89
CA GLY A 182 -5.80 -11.93 14.62
C GLY A 182 -7.16 -11.27 14.69
N ILE A 183 -7.22 -10.25 15.54
CA ILE A 183 -8.35 -9.35 15.66
C ILE A 183 -7.86 -7.92 15.47
N TYR A 184 -8.70 -7.07 14.91
CA TYR A 184 -8.43 -5.64 14.89
C TYR A 184 -9.67 -4.80 15.14
N PHE A 185 -9.43 -3.64 15.73
CA PHE A 185 -10.41 -2.59 15.91
C PHE A 185 -9.93 -1.40 15.10
N GLY A 186 -10.77 -0.94 14.19
CA GLY A 186 -10.46 0.15 13.29
C GLY A 186 -11.47 1.26 13.40
N LYS A 187 -11.03 2.46 13.07
CA LYS A 187 -11.88 3.63 12.90
C LYS A 187 -11.52 4.29 11.58
N GLN A 188 -12.52 4.59 10.77
CA GLN A 188 -12.39 5.44 9.59
C GLN A 188 -13.39 6.58 9.69
N ASP A 189 -12.89 7.79 9.86
CA ASP A 189 -13.69 8.99 10.15
C ASP A 189 -14.67 8.80 11.34
N LYS A 190 -15.95 8.53 11.07
CA LYS A 190 -17.01 8.31 12.07
C LYS A 190 -17.41 6.83 12.21
N ASP A 191 -16.90 5.98 11.34
CA ASP A 191 -17.29 4.58 11.25
C ASP A 191 -16.29 3.76 12.09
N ASN A 192 -16.81 2.87 12.96
CA ASN A 192 -15.99 2.01 13.82
C ASN A 192 -16.19 0.55 13.42
N TYR A 193 -15.10 -0.19 13.38
CA TYR A 193 -15.04 -1.54 12.87
C TYR A 193 -14.36 -2.44 13.88
N ALA A 194 -14.90 -3.64 14.04
CA ALA A 194 -14.25 -4.74 14.75
C ALA A 194 -14.18 -5.92 13.79
N ALA A 195 -13.01 -6.54 13.70
CA ALA A 195 -12.80 -7.61 12.76
C ALA A 195 -11.95 -8.73 13.34
N VAL A 196 -12.14 -9.91 12.77
CA VAL A 196 -11.32 -11.09 12.98
C VAL A 196 -10.80 -11.53 11.64
N HIS A 197 -9.53 -11.92 11.57
CA HIS A 197 -8.92 -12.38 10.32
C HIS A 197 -8.01 -13.58 10.56
N GLY A 198 -7.77 -14.32 9.48
CA GLY A 198 -6.94 -15.50 9.48
C GLY A 198 -6.30 -15.72 8.12
N LYS A 199 -5.07 -16.24 8.14
CA LYS A 199 -4.34 -16.70 6.98
C LYS A 199 -3.72 -18.04 7.32
N TYR A 200 -4.03 -19.07 6.54
CA TYR A 200 -3.52 -20.41 6.72
C TYR A 200 -2.87 -20.91 5.44
N GLN A 201 -1.63 -21.37 5.55
CA GLN A 201 -0.88 -21.98 4.47
C GLN A 201 -1.13 -23.48 4.47
N PHE A 202 -2.01 -23.93 3.59
CA PHE A 202 -2.35 -25.35 3.43
C PHE A 202 -1.20 -26.13 2.78
N SER A 203 -0.52 -25.51 1.81
CA SER A 203 0.65 -26.08 1.11
C SER A 203 1.62 -24.96 0.71
N PRO A 204 2.86 -25.25 0.26
CA PRO A 204 3.78 -24.25 -0.27
C PRO A 204 3.21 -23.35 -1.38
N ARG A 205 2.14 -23.80 -2.05
CA ARG A 205 1.50 -23.08 -3.16
C ARG A 205 0.05 -22.68 -2.88
N THR A 206 -0.51 -23.05 -1.73
CA THR A 206 -1.92 -22.82 -1.41
C THR A 206 -2.04 -22.12 -0.06
N THR A 207 -2.56 -20.90 -0.08
CA THR A 207 -2.90 -20.13 1.11
C THR A 207 -4.38 -19.79 1.08
N ILE A 208 -5.06 -19.99 2.19
CA ILE A 208 -6.43 -19.54 2.44
C ILE A 208 -6.36 -18.33 3.35
N SER A 209 -7.10 -17.28 3.01
CA SER A 209 -7.30 -16.11 3.87
C SER A 209 -8.78 -15.87 4.08
N SER A 210 -9.15 -15.51 5.30
CA SER A 210 -10.52 -15.19 5.68
C SER A 210 -10.53 -13.98 6.61
N GLU A 211 -11.57 -13.18 6.54
CA GLU A 211 -11.82 -12.08 7.47
C GLU A 211 -13.32 -11.87 7.60
N TYR A 212 -13.73 -11.48 8.80
CA TYR A 212 -15.07 -11.04 9.10
C TYR A 212 -14.99 -9.67 9.75
N ILE A 213 -15.81 -8.73 9.30
CA ILE A 213 -15.85 -7.36 9.78
C ILE A 213 -17.26 -7.04 10.25
N ASN A 214 -17.37 -6.53 11.46
CA ASN A 214 -18.58 -5.93 11.98
C ASN A 214 -18.42 -4.40 12.05
N ASN A 215 -19.39 -3.67 11.50
CA ASN A 215 -19.46 -2.22 11.60
C ASN A 215 -20.48 -1.85 12.68
N SER A 216 -20.02 -1.21 13.76
CA SER A 216 -20.86 -0.86 14.90
C SER A 216 -21.53 0.52 14.71
N GLN A 217 -22.15 0.78 13.55
CA GLN A 217 -23.06 1.91 13.41
C GLN A 217 -24.52 1.48 13.57
N GLN A 218 -25.17 2.08 14.56
CA GLN A 218 -26.62 2.32 14.52
C GLN A 218 -26.91 3.29 13.37
N ASP A 219 -27.81 2.90 12.48
CA ASP A 219 -28.40 3.77 11.47
C ASP A 219 -28.74 5.14 12.06
N LYS A 220 -27.98 6.18 11.70
CA LYS A 220 -28.50 7.54 11.76
C LYS A 220 -29.18 7.81 10.43
N SER A 221 -30.49 7.61 10.44
CA SER A 221 -31.44 7.87 9.38
C SER A 221 -31.15 9.13 8.55
N LEU A 222 -31.29 8.96 7.24
CA LEU A 222 -31.65 9.98 6.24
C LEU A 222 -30.61 11.05 5.88
N CYS A 223 -29.65 10.65 5.04
CA CYS A 223 -29.52 11.26 3.72
C CYS A 223 -28.84 10.25 2.80
N SER A 224 -29.49 9.92 1.68
CA SER A 224 -29.02 9.02 0.63
C SER A 224 -27.59 9.36 0.19
N ARG A 225 -26.60 8.81 0.89
CA ARG A 225 -25.22 8.72 0.41
C ARG A 225 -25.12 7.37 -0.28
N SER A 226 -25.37 7.37 -1.59
CA SER A 226 -24.86 6.31 -2.44
C SER A 226 -23.33 6.38 -2.40
N ARG A 227 -22.70 5.76 -1.39
CA ARG A 227 -21.30 5.36 -1.47
C ARG A 227 -21.27 4.24 -2.50
N LYS A 228 -21.18 4.62 -3.78
CA LYS A 228 -20.65 3.71 -4.80
C LYS A 228 -19.23 3.41 -4.34
N TRP A 229 -19.04 2.22 -3.77
CA TRP A 229 -17.74 1.59 -3.70
C TRP A 229 -17.27 1.37 -5.13
N GLN A 230 -16.74 2.42 -5.75
CA GLN A 230 -15.80 2.22 -6.83
C GLN A 230 -14.52 1.74 -6.16
N TYR A 231 -14.49 0.44 -5.86
CA TYR A 231 -13.33 -0.30 -6.32
C TYR A 231 -13.20 0.11 -7.79
N LYS A 232 -12.32 1.07 -8.09
CA LYS A 232 -11.64 1.00 -9.38
C LYS A 232 -11.14 -0.43 -9.38
N LYS A 233 -11.76 -1.27 -10.23
CA LYS A 233 -11.22 -2.55 -10.65
C LYS A 233 -9.92 -2.23 -11.39
N GLY A 234 -8.93 -1.74 -10.65
CA GLY A 234 -7.54 -1.71 -11.02
C GLY A 234 -7.08 -3.12 -10.74
N TRP A 235 -7.02 -3.91 -11.81
CA TRP A 235 -6.61 -5.29 -11.83
C TRP A 235 -5.54 -5.61 -10.77
N ARG A 236 -5.91 -6.43 -9.78
CA ARG A 236 -4.97 -7.25 -9.01
C ARG A 236 -4.60 -8.43 -9.92
N PHE A 237 -3.43 -8.37 -10.56
CA PHE A 237 -2.70 -9.58 -10.94
C PHE A 237 -1.50 -9.67 -10.02
#